data_AF-A0A4Q7NX39-F1
#
_entry.id   AF-A0A4Q7NX39-F1
#
_cell.length_a   1.000
_cell.length_b   1.000
_cell.length_c   1.000
_cell.angle_alpha   90.00
_cell.angle_beta   90.00
_cell.angle_gamma   90.00
#
_symmetry.space_group_name_H-M   'P 1'
#
loop_
_entity.id
_entity.type
_entity.pdbx_description
1 polymer ?
#
loop_
_entity_poly.entity_id
_entity_poly.type
_entity_poly.pdbx_seq_one_letter_code
_entity_poly.pdbx_strand_id
1 'polypeptide(L)'
;MKKICIFLVALSLLTSCDDDKIDPKFEISSTQVGMLKKTTTVKQLDSIFKNDSMVKAEKGSRYLSSSKEITIYDKKGEKLLIMEPIEGENPDATIESVQIIDKRYQTASGISSDSYFKDIKDNYPISKIENTLSSAVVFVDSLNAYFTIDKKELPLLYRGNTDQKIEAQNIPDSAKVKHFWVSW
;
A
#
# COMPACT_ATOMS: atom_id res chain seq x y z
N MET A 1 42.45 -19.24 55.48
CA MET A 1 42.87 -17.85 55.19
C MET A 1 42.97 -17.67 53.67
N LYS A 2 42.57 -16.49 53.17
CA LYS A 2 42.51 -16.03 51.75
C LYS A 2 41.26 -16.51 51.01
N LYS A 3 40.10 -15.86 51.16
CA LYS A 3 39.63 -14.68 50.40
C LYS A 3 39.78 -14.90 48.89
N ILE A 4 38.77 -15.52 48.27
CA ILE A 4 38.53 -15.41 46.83
C ILE A 4 37.26 -14.59 46.64
N CYS A 5 37.44 -13.56 45.84
CA CYS A 5 36.61 -12.37 45.74
C CYS A 5 35.24 -12.70 45.17
N ILE A 6 34.22 -12.28 45.92
CA ILE A 6 32.91 -11.91 45.40
C ILE A 6 33.17 -10.78 44.39
N PHE A 7 33.04 -11.07 43.10
CA PHE A 7 33.06 -10.06 42.04
C PHE A 7 31.66 -10.00 41.40
N LEU A 8 31.04 -8.84 41.62
CA LEU A 8 30.01 -8.13 40.86
C LEU A 8 29.25 -8.95 39.79
N VAL A 9 27.95 -9.19 39.94
CA VAL A 9 26.87 -8.23 39.66
C VAL A 9 26.90 -7.70 38.22
N ALA A 10 25.79 -7.94 37.53
CA ALA A 10 25.31 -7.30 36.32
C ALA A 10 26.06 -7.62 35.02
N LEU A 11 25.72 -8.76 34.40
CA LEU A 11 25.82 -8.90 32.96
C LEU A 11 24.41 -9.07 32.37
N SER A 12 23.89 -7.91 31.96
CA SER A 12 22.94 -7.70 30.86
C SER A 12 21.65 -8.54 30.87
N LEU A 13 20.60 -7.91 31.41
CA LEU A 13 19.29 -7.91 30.74
C LEU A 13 19.52 -7.50 29.28
N LEU A 14 19.55 -8.47 28.36
CA LEU A 14 19.34 -8.20 26.94
C LEU A 14 17.83 -7.96 26.79
N THR A 15 17.43 -6.71 27.00
CA THR A 15 16.09 -6.24 26.66
C THR A 15 15.97 -6.04 25.15
N SER A 16 14.86 -6.56 24.62
CA SER A 16 14.17 -6.20 23.36
C SER A 16 14.85 -6.58 22.04
N CYS A 17 14.41 -7.70 21.46
CA CYS A 17 14.33 -7.83 20.01
C CYS A 17 12.93 -7.35 19.61
N ASP A 18 12.83 -6.16 19.03
CA ASP A 18 11.59 -5.61 18.48
C ASP A 18 11.25 -6.33 17.16
N ASP A 19 10.94 -7.63 17.22
CA ASP A 19 10.67 -8.47 16.04
C ASP A 19 9.35 -8.10 15.32
N ASP A 20 8.56 -7.19 15.91
CA ASP A 20 7.26 -6.74 15.38
C ASP A 20 7.33 -5.39 14.62
N LYS A 21 8.51 -4.79 14.46
CA LYS A 21 8.63 -3.52 13.74
C LYS A 21 8.70 -3.75 12.24
N ILE A 22 7.67 -3.29 11.55
CA ILE A 22 7.64 -3.19 10.08
C ILE A 22 8.88 -2.40 9.65
N ASP A 23 9.65 -2.94 8.71
CA ASP A 23 10.76 -2.20 8.10
C ASP A 23 10.19 -0.89 7.52
N PRO A 24 10.71 0.30 7.92
CA PRO A 24 10.22 1.59 7.43
C PRO A 24 10.18 1.71 5.90
N LYS A 25 11.00 0.94 5.17
CA LYS A 25 10.96 0.87 3.69
C LYS A 25 9.61 0.35 3.17
N PHE A 26 8.90 -0.44 3.96
CA PHE A 26 7.65 -1.10 3.59
C PHE A 26 6.46 -0.68 4.46
N GLU A 27 6.62 0.35 5.29
CA GLU A 27 5.52 0.84 6.13
C GLU A 27 4.52 1.68 5.31
N ILE A 28 3.22 1.45 5.53
CA ILE A 28 2.15 2.29 4.97
C ILE A 28 1.45 3.04 6.11
N SER A 29 1.27 4.34 5.92
CA SER A 29 0.44 5.21 6.75
C SER A 29 -0.34 6.21 5.90
N SER A 30 -1.22 7.00 6.52
CA SER A 30 -1.97 8.05 5.83
C SER A 30 -1.12 9.15 5.18
N THR A 31 0.18 9.21 5.50
CA THR A 31 1.09 10.25 5.01
C THR A 31 2.30 9.70 4.27
N GLN A 32 2.45 8.38 4.21
CA GLN A 32 3.67 7.72 3.74
C GLN A 32 3.40 6.33 3.16
N VAL A 33 4.09 6.02 2.06
CA VAL A 33 4.19 4.65 1.51
C VAL A 33 5.67 4.32 1.35
N GLY A 34 6.21 3.50 2.26
CA GLY A 34 7.63 3.25 2.36
C GLY A 34 8.41 4.56 2.54
N MET A 35 9.27 4.88 1.58
CA MET A 35 10.05 6.13 1.59
C MET A 35 9.34 7.32 0.92
N LEU A 36 8.15 7.11 0.34
CA LEU A 36 7.37 8.15 -0.35
C LEU A 36 6.51 8.92 0.64
N LYS A 37 6.45 10.24 0.48
CA LYS A 37 5.55 11.14 1.21
C LYS A 37 4.76 11.97 0.21
N LYS A 38 3.70 12.65 0.68
CA LYS A 38 2.93 13.59 -0.14
C LYS A 38 3.77 14.64 -0.88
N THR A 39 4.89 15.05 -0.30
CA THR A 39 5.80 16.05 -0.87
C THR A 39 6.88 15.44 -1.77
N THR A 40 6.92 14.12 -1.95
CA THR A 40 7.88 13.46 -2.83
C THR A 40 7.59 13.84 -4.28
N THR A 41 8.62 14.35 -4.94
CA THR A 41 8.60 14.77 -6.35
C THR A 41 9.13 13.68 -7.27
N VAL A 42 8.75 13.72 -8.54
CA VAL A 42 9.20 12.75 -9.56
C VAL A 42 10.74 12.68 -9.64
N LYS A 43 11.44 13.82 -9.55
CA LYS A 43 12.92 13.85 -9.56
C LYS A 43 13.59 13.19 -8.34
N GLN A 44 12.88 13.08 -7.21
CA GLN A 44 13.43 12.44 -6.01
C GLN A 44 13.38 10.90 -6.08
N LEU A 45 12.55 10.34 -6.96
CA LEU A 45 12.37 8.89 -7.08
C LEU A 45 13.67 8.16 -7.39
N ASP A 46 14.54 8.72 -8.23
CA ASP A 46 15.80 8.09 -8.63
C ASP A 46 16.74 7.89 -7.41
N SER A 47 16.68 8.81 -6.45
CA SER A 47 17.43 8.71 -5.19
C SER A 47 16.79 7.72 -4.21
N ILE A 48 15.46 7.80 -4.07
CA ILE A 48 14.68 6.94 -3.17
C ILE A 48 14.83 5.46 -3.55
N PHE A 49 14.74 5.18 -4.84
CA PHE A 49 14.78 3.83 -5.41
C PHE A 49 16.15 3.51 -6.06
N LYS A 50 17.24 4.14 -5.62
CA LYS A 50 18.60 3.95 -6.19
C LYS A 50 19.07 2.48 -6.24
N ASN A 51 18.51 1.64 -5.36
CA ASN A 51 18.82 0.23 -5.24
C ASN A 51 17.78 -0.66 -5.93
N ASP A 52 16.74 -0.09 -6.50
CA ASP A 52 15.63 -0.78 -7.14
C ASP A 52 15.64 -0.40 -8.64
N SER A 53 14.92 -1.16 -9.46
CA SER A 53 14.83 -0.89 -10.91
C SER A 53 13.57 -0.08 -11.19
N MET A 54 13.71 1.10 -11.78
CA MET A 54 12.57 1.98 -12.07
C MET A 54 12.33 2.07 -13.58
N VAL A 55 11.07 1.86 -13.97
CA VAL A 55 10.61 2.06 -15.35
C VAL A 55 9.57 3.18 -15.33
N LYS A 56 9.91 4.31 -15.95
CA LYS A 56 8.93 5.37 -16.26
C LYS A 56 8.21 4.94 -17.54
N ALA A 57 6.87 4.98 -17.58
CA ALA A 57 6.14 4.53 -18.76
C ALA A 57 6.67 5.25 -20.01
N GLU A 58 7.13 4.47 -21.00
CA GLU A 58 7.50 4.99 -22.31
C GLU A 58 6.25 5.45 -23.07
N LYS A 59 6.41 6.41 -23.98
CA LYS A 59 5.37 6.91 -24.89
C LYS A 59 4.81 5.77 -25.76
N GLY A 60 3.89 4.98 -25.24
CA GLY A 60 3.62 3.65 -25.79
C GLY A 60 2.18 3.16 -25.77
N SER A 61 1.18 3.96 -25.39
CA SER A 61 -0.20 3.67 -25.79
C SER A 61 -1.00 4.94 -25.96
N ARG A 62 -1.54 5.15 -27.17
CA ARG A 62 -2.19 6.39 -27.60
C ARG A 62 -3.63 6.54 -27.07
N TYR A 63 -3.98 5.85 -25.98
CA TYR A 63 -5.38 5.66 -25.59
C TYR A 63 -5.70 5.74 -24.09
N LEU A 64 -4.74 5.88 -23.18
CA LEU A 64 -5.04 6.02 -21.75
C LEU A 64 -4.16 7.10 -21.10
N SER A 65 -4.84 8.18 -20.68
CA SER A 65 -4.46 9.22 -19.72
C SER A 65 -3.19 10.07 -19.95
N SER A 66 -3.35 11.37 -19.70
CA SER A 66 -2.31 12.40 -19.61
C SER A 66 -1.36 12.23 -18.40
N SER A 67 -1.61 11.27 -17.50
CA SER A 67 -0.71 10.89 -16.42
C SER A 67 0.18 9.72 -16.88
N LYS A 68 1.48 9.97 -17.06
CA LYS A 68 2.45 8.88 -17.26
C LYS A 68 2.67 8.17 -15.93
N GLU A 69 2.17 6.95 -15.82
CA GLU A 69 2.46 6.09 -14.69
C GLU A 69 3.97 5.80 -14.57
N ILE A 70 4.45 5.66 -13.34
CA ILE A 70 5.81 5.25 -13.02
C ILE A 70 5.73 3.93 -12.27
N THR A 71 6.37 2.88 -12.80
CA THR A 71 6.40 1.56 -12.16
C THR A 71 7.77 1.31 -11.53
N ILE A 72 7.76 0.88 -10.27
CA ILE A 72 8.96 0.47 -9.53
C ILE A 72 9.01 -1.05 -9.48
N TYR A 73 10.20 -1.59 -9.73
CA TYR A 73 10.53 -3.00 -9.65
C TYR A 73 11.70 -3.21 -8.69
N ASP A 74 11.79 -4.38 -8.07
CA ASP A 74 13.02 -4.75 -7.39
C ASP A 74 14.11 -5.21 -8.38
N LYS A 75 15.30 -5.54 -7.85
CA LYS A 75 16.41 -6.04 -8.65
C LYS A 75 16.15 -7.40 -9.33
N LYS A 76 15.11 -8.13 -8.91
CA LYS A 76 14.70 -9.41 -9.50
C LYS A 76 13.66 -9.21 -10.62
N GLY A 77 13.18 -7.98 -10.81
CA GLY A 77 12.14 -7.64 -11.77
C GLY A 77 10.71 -7.82 -11.23
N GLU A 78 10.54 -7.99 -9.92
CA GLU A 78 9.22 -8.07 -9.29
C GLU A 78 8.64 -6.66 -9.10
N LYS A 79 7.38 -6.46 -9.50
CA LYS A 79 6.72 -5.15 -9.43
C LYS A 79 6.42 -4.79 -7.97
N LEU A 80 6.89 -3.62 -7.53
CA LEU A 80 6.72 -3.09 -6.18
C LEU A 80 5.52 -2.16 -6.05
N LEU A 81 5.53 -1.09 -6.85
CA LEU A 81 4.60 0.02 -6.78
C LEU A 81 4.28 0.54 -8.19
N ILE A 82 3.09 1.09 -8.36
CA ILE A 82 2.74 1.94 -9.52
C ILE A 82 2.39 3.31 -8.97
N MET A 83 2.89 4.38 -9.58
CA MET A 83 2.71 5.74 -9.11
C MET A 83 2.14 6.62 -10.21
N GLU A 84 1.19 7.47 -9.85
CA GLU A 84 0.62 8.49 -10.74
C GLU A 84 1.03 9.87 -10.22
N PRO A 85 1.88 10.60 -10.94
CA PRO A 85 2.17 12.00 -10.62
C PRO A 85 1.00 12.91 -11.03
N ILE A 86 0.83 14.03 -10.33
CA ILE A 86 -0.15 15.07 -10.71
C ILE A 86 0.09 15.54 -12.16
N GLU A 87 1.36 15.69 -12.54
CA GLU A 87 1.79 16.01 -13.90
C GLU A 87 2.93 15.07 -14.33
N GLY A 88 2.62 14.05 -15.13
CA GLY A 88 3.55 12.95 -15.42
C GLY A 88 4.85 13.32 -16.15
N GLU A 89 4.94 14.50 -16.77
CA GLU A 89 6.16 14.97 -17.45
C GLU A 89 6.96 16.00 -16.63
N ASN A 90 6.40 16.49 -15.52
CA ASN A 90 7.03 17.52 -14.71
C ASN A 90 7.87 16.88 -13.59
N PRO A 91 9.21 17.03 -13.60
CA PRO A 91 10.08 16.44 -12.57
C PRO A 91 9.83 17.01 -11.16
N ASP A 92 9.25 18.20 -11.07
CA ASP A 92 8.90 18.87 -9.81
C ASP A 92 7.48 18.52 -9.33
N ALA A 93 6.67 17.83 -10.14
CA ALA A 93 5.37 17.37 -9.72
C ALA A 93 5.48 16.33 -8.60
N THR A 94 4.53 16.40 -7.66
CA THR A 94 4.39 15.41 -6.61
C THR A 94 3.63 14.18 -7.10
N ILE A 95 3.84 13.07 -6.41
CA ILE A 95 3.03 11.86 -6.60
C ILE A 95 1.63 12.13 -6.04
N GLU A 96 0.59 11.82 -6.80
CA GLU A 96 -0.83 11.94 -6.41
C GLU A 96 -1.35 10.64 -5.81
N SER A 97 -0.99 9.52 -6.42
CA SER A 97 -1.45 8.20 -6.00
C SER A 97 -0.34 7.16 -6.12
N VAL A 98 -0.41 6.15 -5.25
CA VAL A 98 0.50 5.01 -5.22
C VAL A 98 -0.33 3.73 -5.10
N GLN A 99 -0.22 2.86 -6.08
CA GLN A 99 -0.70 1.49 -6.01
C GLN A 99 0.33 0.60 -5.34
N ILE A 100 -0.10 -0.15 -4.33
CA ILE A 100 0.70 -1.14 -3.64
C ILE A 100 0.54 -2.49 -4.33
N ILE A 101 1.63 -3.01 -4.87
CA ILE A 101 1.65 -4.31 -5.55
C ILE A 101 2.33 -5.36 -4.67
N ASP A 102 3.50 -5.03 -4.11
CA ASP A 102 4.27 -5.96 -3.30
C ASP A 102 3.73 -6.06 -1.87
N LYS A 103 3.47 -7.30 -1.43
CA LYS A 103 2.86 -7.63 -0.14
C LYS A 103 3.70 -7.27 1.09
N ARG A 104 5.01 -6.99 0.91
CA ARG A 104 5.86 -6.53 2.01
C ARG A 104 5.39 -5.17 2.52
N TYR A 105 4.81 -4.35 1.65
CA TYR A 105 4.22 -3.08 2.04
C TYR A 105 2.97 -3.32 2.89
N GLN A 106 2.99 -2.87 4.14
CA GLN A 106 1.91 -3.12 5.08
C GLN A 106 1.68 -1.95 6.04
N THR A 107 0.43 -1.77 6.44
CA THR A 107 0.06 -0.84 7.52
C THR A 107 0.49 -1.39 8.88
N ALA A 108 0.43 -0.56 9.92
CA ALA A 108 0.65 -0.99 11.30
C ALA A 108 -0.27 -2.14 11.76
N SER A 109 -1.44 -2.30 11.15
CA SER A 109 -2.38 -3.41 11.39
C SER A 109 -2.17 -4.61 10.47
N GLY A 110 -1.15 -4.58 9.59
CA GLY A 110 -0.81 -5.68 8.69
C GLY A 110 -1.55 -5.69 7.35
N ILE A 111 -2.29 -4.63 6.99
CA ILE A 111 -2.98 -4.57 5.70
C ILE A 111 -1.97 -4.35 4.57
N SER A 112 -1.92 -5.31 3.66
CA SER A 112 -1.10 -5.33 2.44
C SER A 112 -1.93 -5.61 1.18
N SER A 113 -1.29 -5.69 0.00
CA SER A 113 -1.92 -6.06 -1.27
C SER A 113 -2.50 -7.48 -1.31
N ASP A 114 -2.10 -8.36 -0.38
CA ASP A 114 -2.60 -9.74 -0.27
C ASP A 114 -3.78 -9.90 0.69
N SER A 115 -4.26 -8.81 1.29
CA SER A 115 -5.33 -8.83 2.29
C SER A 115 -6.70 -9.19 1.69
N TYR A 116 -7.62 -9.53 2.59
CA TYR A 116 -9.02 -9.75 2.30
C TYR A 116 -9.88 -8.58 2.81
N PHE A 117 -11.12 -8.51 2.35
CA PHE A 117 -12.07 -7.49 2.80
C PHE A 117 -12.28 -7.51 4.32
N LYS A 118 -12.27 -8.70 4.93
CA LYS A 118 -12.35 -8.85 6.39
C LYS A 118 -11.24 -8.10 7.13
N ASP A 119 -10.01 -8.19 6.63
CA ASP A 119 -8.87 -7.55 7.27
C ASP A 119 -9.05 -6.03 7.29
N ILE A 120 -9.54 -5.46 6.18
CA ILE A 120 -9.82 -4.02 6.07
C ILE A 120 -10.92 -3.60 7.04
N LYS A 121 -12.09 -4.24 6.99
CA LYS A 121 -13.26 -3.83 7.78
C LYS A 121 -13.05 -3.98 9.29
N ASP A 122 -12.22 -4.93 9.71
CA ASP A 122 -11.96 -5.20 11.14
C ASP A 122 -10.95 -4.22 11.73
N ASN A 123 -10.06 -3.67 10.91
CA ASN A 123 -8.99 -2.78 11.36
C ASN A 123 -9.26 -1.29 11.09
N TYR A 124 -10.13 -0.96 10.14
CA TYR A 124 -10.41 0.42 9.75
C TYR A 124 -11.89 0.69 9.48
N PRO A 125 -12.40 1.89 9.85
CA PRO A 125 -13.74 2.30 9.48
C PRO A 125 -13.81 2.57 7.97
N ILE A 126 -14.77 1.92 7.29
CA ILE A 126 -15.06 2.15 5.89
C ILE A 126 -15.85 3.46 5.76
N SER A 127 -15.30 4.42 5.01
CA SER A 127 -15.95 5.73 4.80
C SER A 127 -17.02 5.67 3.73
N LYS A 128 -16.76 4.93 2.64
CA LYS A 128 -17.67 4.79 1.50
C LYS A 128 -17.41 3.50 0.74
N ILE A 129 -18.45 2.95 0.13
CA ILE A 129 -18.33 1.91 -0.89
C ILE A 129 -18.99 2.42 -2.18
N GLU A 130 -18.23 2.42 -3.28
CA GLU A 130 -18.73 2.75 -4.61
C GLU A 130 -18.87 1.51 -5.47
N ASN A 131 -19.98 1.43 -6.21
CA ASN A 131 -20.25 0.35 -7.14
C ASN A 131 -19.85 0.76 -8.56
N THR A 132 -18.80 0.16 -9.10
CA THR A 132 -18.33 0.40 -10.48
C THR A 132 -18.72 -0.76 -11.38
N LEU A 133 -18.47 -0.66 -12.69
CA LEU A 133 -18.83 -1.73 -13.63
C LEU A 133 -18.19 -3.08 -13.28
N SER A 134 -16.94 -3.08 -12.77
CA SER A 134 -16.15 -4.28 -12.55
C SER A 134 -15.79 -4.54 -11.09
N SER A 135 -15.89 -3.54 -10.20
CA SER A 135 -15.40 -3.63 -8.83
C SER A 135 -16.28 -2.89 -7.82
N ALA A 136 -16.25 -3.32 -6.57
CA ALA A 136 -16.63 -2.48 -5.44
C ALA A 136 -15.39 -1.73 -4.94
N VAL A 137 -15.45 -0.40 -4.87
CA VAL A 137 -14.34 0.44 -4.36
C VAL A 137 -14.65 0.80 -2.92
N VAL A 138 -13.80 0.37 -2.00
CA VAL A 138 -13.92 0.54 -0.55
C VAL A 138 -12.95 1.63 -0.12
N PHE A 139 -13.47 2.76 0.35
CA PHE A 139 -12.66 3.90 0.80
C PHE A 139 -12.42 3.83 2.31
N VAL A 140 -11.19 4.20 2.72
CA VAL A 140 -10.73 4.28 4.10
C VAL A 140 -9.99 5.59 4.30
N ASP A 141 -10.73 6.63 4.69
CA ASP A 141 -10.20 8.00 4.80
C ASP A 141 -9.08 8.10 5.84
N SER A 142 -9.13 7.32 6.91
CA SER A 142 -8.09 7.30 7.95
C SER A 142 -6.70 6.88 7.44
N LEU A 143 -6.65 6.20 6.28
CA LEU A 143 -5.42 5.80 5.60
C LEU A 143 -5.14 6.61 4.33
N ASN A 144 -6.03 7.54 3.95
CA ASN A 144 -6.02 8.12 2.61
C ASN A 144 -5.96 7.04 1.51
N ALA A 145 -6.70 5.95 1.71
CA ALA A 145 -6.60 4.75 0.89
C ALA A 145 -7.94 4.30 0.33
N TYR A 146 -7.87 3.56 -0.76
CA TYR A 146 -9.00 2.80 -1.27
C TYR A 146 -8.57 1.43 -1.77
N PHE A 147 -9.49 0.48 -1.65
CA PHE A 147 -9.32 -0.90 -2.03
C PHE A 147 -10.37 -1.26 -3.07
N THR A 148 -10.02 -2.09 -4.04
CA THR A 148 -11.00 -2.61 -4.99
C THR A 148 -11.21 -4.10 -4.77
N ILE A 149 -12.47 -4.52 -4.78
CA ILE A 149 -12.89 -5.92 -4.73
C ILE A 149 -13.54 -6.24 -6.07
N ASP A 150 -13.06 -7.30 -6.74
CA ASP A 150 -13.64 -7.71 -8.02
C ASP A 150 -15.11 -8.12 -7.85
N LYS A 151 -15.99 -7.70 -8.76
CA LYS A 151 -17.41 -8.09 -8.70
C LYS A 151 -17.65 -9.59 -8.72
N LYS A 152 -16.71 -10.38 -9.24
CA LYS A 152 -16.77 -11.84 -9.19
C LYS A 152 -16.76 -12.40 -7.76
N GLU A 153 -16.25 -11.65 -6.78
CA GLU A 153 -16.28 -12.01 -5.37
C GLU A 153 -17.63 -11.70 -4.70
N LEU A 154 -18.44 -10.82 -5.30
CA LEU A 154 -19.73 -10.41 -4.73
C LEU A 154 -20.88 -11.35 -5.15
N PRO A 155 -22.03 -11.32 -4.43
CA PRO A 155 -23.27 -11.98 -4.83
C PRO A 155 -23.70 -11.61 -6.26
N LEU A 156 -24.37 -12.55 -6.94
CA LEU A 156 -24.76 -12.41 -8.34
C LEU A 156 -25.53 -11.13 -8.67
N LEU A 157 -26.35 -10.61 -7.75
CA LEU A 157 -27.13 -9.40 -7.95
C LEU A 157 -26.30 -8.14 -8.25
N TYR A 158 -25.06 -8.08 -7.76
CA TYR A 158 -24.16 -6.94 -7.99
C TYR A 158 -23.31 -7.08 -9.27
N ARG A 159 -23.22 -8.28 -9.84
CA ARG A 159 -22.36 -8.55 -11.00
C ARG A 159 -22.95 -7.92 -12.26
N GLY A 160 -22.23 -6.97 -12.86
CA GLY A 160 -22.70 -6.22 -14.03
C GLY A 160 -23.77 -5.16 -13.75
N ASN A 161 -24.12 -4.92 -12.47
CA ASN A 161 -25.10 -3.91 -12.07
C ASN A 161 -24.43 -2.80 -11.26
N THR A 162 -24.51 -1.54 -11.70
CA THR A 162 -23.95 -0.37 -11.01
C THR A 162 -24.97 0.44 -10.20
N ASP A 163 -26.26 0.18 -10.39
CA ASP A 163 -27.34 0.96 -9.79
C ASP A 163 -27.63 0.55 -8.35
N GLN A 164 -27.33 -0.72 -8.02
CA GLN A 164 -27.53 -1.23 -6.67
C GLN A 164 -26.43 -0.76 -5.73
N LYS A 165 -26.84 -0.18 -4.60
CA LYS A 165 -25.92 0.19 -3.52
C LYS A 165 -25.32 -1.07 -2.91
N ILE A 166 -24.00 -1.08 -2.75
CA ILE A 166 -23.26 -2.13 -2.04
C ILE A 166 -22.95 -1.60 -0.65
N GLU A 167 -23.37 -2.34 0.38
CA GLU A 167 -22.99 -2.09 1.77
C GLU A 167 -21.89 -3.08 2.20
N ALA A 168 -21.17 -2.77 3.27
CA ALA A 168 -20.07 -3.62 3.76
C ALA A 168 -20.51 -5.07 4.02
N GLN A 169 -21.72 -5.26 4.56
CA GLN A 169 -22.30 -6.60 4.81
C GLN A 169 -22.57 -7.43 3.54
N ASN A 170 -22.56 -6.80 2.36
CA ASN A 170 -22.79 -7.48 1.09
C ASN A 170 -21.50 -8.01 0.46
N ILE A 171 -20.33 -7.59 0.96
CA ILE A 171 -19.03 -8.04 0.50
C ILE A 171 -18.59 -9.21 1.38
N PRO A 172 -18.33 -10.40 0.82
CA PRO A 172 -17.85 -11.53 1.62
C PRO A 172 -16.52 -11.23 2.29
N ASP A 173 -16.37 -11.71 3.52
CA ASP A 173 -15.15 -11.58 4.31
C ASP A 173 -13.91 -12.16 3.60
N SER A 174 -14.10 -13.24 2.85
CA SER A 174 -13.06 -13.91 2.07
C SER A 174 -12.78 -13.27 0.71
N ALA A 175 -13.43 -12.16 0.36
CA ALA A 175 -13.19 -11.48 -0.90
C ALA A 175 -11.79 -10.87 -0.91
N LYS A 176 -10.95 -11.32 -1.85
CA LYS A 176 -9.57 -10.86 -1.95
C LYS A 176 -9.50 -9.42 -2.48
N VAL A 177 -8.61 -8.61 -1.92
CA VAL A 177 -8.27 -7.30 -2.49
C VAL A 177 -7.66 -7.48 -3.88
N LYS A 178 -8.23 -6.78 -4.85
CA LYS A 178 -7.72 -6.74 -6.23
C LYS A 178 -6.68 -5.64 -6.40
N HIS A 179 -6.97 -4.44 -5.89
CA HIS A 179 -6.05 -3.31 -5.90
C HIS A 179 -6.10 -2.57 -4.57
N PHE A 180 -4.95 -2.12 -4.10
CA PHE A 180 -4.78 -1.27 -2.93
C PHE A 180 -4.04 0.00 -3.37
N TRP A 181 -4.70 1.13 -3.19
CA TRP A 181 -4.17 2.44 -3.51
C TRP A 181 -4.15 3.33 -2.28
N VAL A 182 -3.12 4.18 -2.20
CA VAL A 182 -3.05 5.34 -1.31
C VAL A 182 -2.99 6.58 -2.19
N SER A 183 -3.78 7.61 -1.87
CA SER A 183 -3.89 8.84 -2.68
C SER A 183 -4.08 10.06 -1.79
N TRP A 184 -3.39 11.17 -2.10
CA TRP A 184 -3.34 12.35 -1.25
C TRP A 184 -3.36 13.67 -2.00
#